data_AF-A0A969DN33-F1
#
_entry.id   AF-A0A969DN33-F1
#
_cell.length_a   1.000
_cell.length_b   1.000
_cell.length_c   1.000
_cell.angle_alpha   90.00
_cell.angle_beta   90.00
_cell.angle_gamma   90.00
#
_symmetry.space_group_name_H-M   'P 1'
#
loop_
_entity.id
_entity.type
_entity.pdbx_description
1 polymer ?
#
loop_
_entity_poly.entity_id
_entity_poly.type
_entity_poly.pdbx_seq_one_letter_code
_entity_poly.pdbx_strand_id
1 'polypeptide(L)'
;MKKLIFVMLFIGLGSVSYGQYVPKGKTSKAEMALSQGKLDIAKAEIDEAFKVDDKGKVTSSAKNWYTRGQIYKAIFLDDSTQYKDLAGENALEVAVESFNKVQEMEKETSSYVIFSGQELSQLYAYIVNEGAEKYIENEFETAYKSL
;
A
#
# COMPACT_ATOMS: atom_id res chain seq x y z
N MET A 1 -43.61 37.99 2.65
CA MET A 1 -43.06 37.26 1.48
C MET A 1 -41.89 37.95 0.76
N LYS A 2 -41.14 38.89 1.39
CA LYS A 2 -39.91 39.48 0.80
C LYS A 2 -38.63 39.25 1.62
N LYS A 3 -38.73 38.62 2.80
CA LYS A 3 -37.59 38.31 3.67
C LYS A 3 -37.26 36.82 3.77
N LEU A 4 -38.05 35.95 3.14
CA LEU A 4 -37.88 34.50 3.13
C LEU A 4 -37.18 33.96 1.86
N ILE A 5 -36.94 34.81 0.86
CA ILE A 5 -36.31 34.41 -0.41
C ILE A 5 -34.77 34.39 -0.32
N PHE A 6 -34.18 35.03 0.70
CA PHE A 6 -32.72 35.12 0.82
C PHE A 6 -32.03 33.88 1.41
N VAL A 7 -32.78 32.94 2.00
CA VAL A 7 -32.20 31.75 2.65
C VAL A 7 -32.05 30.56 1.68
N MET A 8 -32.72 30.57 0.53
CA MET A 8 -32.61 29.52 -0.50
C MET A 8 -31.46 29.73 -1.51
N LEU A 9 -30.66 30.78 -1.35
CA LEU A 9 -29.55 31.09 -2.26
C LEU A 9 -28.17 30.65 -1.73
N PHE A 10 -28.11 29.99 -0.57
CA PHE A 10 -26.86 29.48 0.02
C PHE A 10 -26.66 27.97 -0.06
N ILE A 11 -27.60 27.22 -0.64
CA ILE A 11 -27.50 25.74 -0.75
C ILE A 11 -26.84 25.30 -2.08
N GLY A 12 -26.58 26.24 -3.01
CA GLY A 12 -26.29 25.89 -4.41
C GLY A 12 -24.84 25.99 -4.92
N LEU A 13 -23.85 26.46 -4.16
CA LEU A 13 -22.50 26.74 -4.71
C LEU A 13 -21.35 26.30 -3.79
N GLY A 14 -21.47 25.10 -3.24
CA GLY A 14 -20.39 24.40 -2.55
C GLY A 14 -19.86 23.21 -3.32
N SER A 15 -20.10 23.10 -4.63
CA SER A 15 -19.35 22.16 -5.47
C SER A 15 -17.95 22.73 -5.63
N VAL A 16 -17.12 22.57 -4.60
CA VAL A 16 -15.67 22.61 -4.75
C VAL A 16 -15.36 21.57 -5.82
N SER A 17 -15.23 22.02 -7.05
CA SER A 17 -14.58 21.29 -8.12
C SER A 17 -13.13 21.17 -7.69
N TYR A 18 -12.84 20.21 -6.82
CA TYR A 18 -11.50 19.70 -6.64
C TYR A 18 -11.07 19.28 -8.03
N GLY A 19 -10.24 20.10 -8.68
CA GLY A 19 -9.58 19.69 -9.92
C GLY A 19 -8.99 18.31 -9.64
N GLN A 20 -9.36 17.32 -10.47
CA GLN A 20 -8.91 15.94 -10.28
C GLN A 20 -7.39 15.97 -10.15
N TYR A 21 -6.86 15.74 -8.95
CA TYR A 21 -5.43 15.66 -8.73
C TYR A 21 -4.95 14.44 -9.51
N VAL A 22 -4.24 14.68 -10.61
CA VAL A 22 -3.61 13.62 -11.42
C VAL A 22 -2.14 13.54 -10.99
N PRO A 23 -1.72 12.49 -10.27
CA PRO A 23 -0.34 12.32 -9.87
C PRO A 23 0.56 12.19 -11.11
N LYS A 24 1.67 12.93 -11.13
CA LYS A 24 2.63 12.90 -12.25
C LYS A 24 3.69 11.81 -12.09
N GLY A 25 4.13 11.54 -10.87
CA GLY A 25 5.16 10.53 -10.57
C GLY A 25 4.59 9.12 -10.41
N LYS A 26 5.35 8.10 -10.81
CA LYS A 26 4.99 6.68 -10.72
C LYS A 26 4.59 6.26 -9.32
N THR A 27 5.43 6.57 -8.33
CA THR A 27 5.13 6.32 -6.91
C THR A 27 3.84 6.99 -6.45
N SER A 28 3.59 8.24 -6.87
CA SER A 28 2.36 8.94 -6.47
C SER A 28 1.11 8.43 -7.19
N LYS A 29 1.23 7.90 -8.41
CA LYS A 29 0.14 7.16 -9.06
C LYS A 29 -0.15 5.86 -8.32
N ALA A 30 0.90 5.16 -7.89
CA ALA A 30 0.76 3.95 -7.09
C ALA A 30 0.09 4.21 -5.73
N GLU A 31 0.48 5.28 -5.02
CA GLU A 31 -0.18 5.72 -3.77
C GLU A 31 -1.67 6.02 -3.98
N MET A 32 -2.02 6.70 -5.08
CA MET A 32 -3.40 7.01 -5.41
C MET A 32 -4.21 5.75 -5.78
N ALA A 33 -3.62 4.81 -6.52
CA ALA A 33 -4.27 3.56 -6.86
C ALA A 33 -4.48 2.67 -5.61
N LEU A 34 -3.48 2.62 -4.72
CA LEU A 34 -3.57 1.93 -3.44
C LEU A 34 -4.71 2.49 -2.58
N SER A 35 -4.82 3.82 -2.46
CA SER A 35 -5.91 4.44 -1.68
C SER A 35 -7.31 4.22 -2.28
N GLN A 36 -7.38 3.83 -3.55
CA GLN A 36 -8.61 3.44 -4.25
C GLN A 36 -8.87 1.93 -4.22
N GLY A 37 -8.00 1.12 -3.60
CA GLY A 37 -8.09 -0.34 -3.59
C GLY A 37 -7.81 -1.01 -4.93
N LYS A 38 -7.20 -0.29 -5.89
CA LYS A 38 -6.86 -0.79 -7.22
C LYS A 38 -5.44 -1.36 -7.19
N LEU A 39 -5.30 -2.55 -6.60
CA LEU A 39 -4.00 -3.15 -6.30
C LEU A 39 -3.22 -3.54 -7.57
N ASP A 40 -3.93 -3.93 -8.64
CA ASP A 40 -3.39 -4.17 -9.97
C ASP A 40 -2.66 -2.94 -10.54
N ILE A 41 -3.33 -1.79 -10.51
CA ILE A 41 -2.79 -0.52 -11.00
C ILE A 41 -1.67 -0.05 -10.06
N ALA A 42 -1.86 -0.17 -8.74
CA ALA A 42 -0.86 0.23 -7.76
C ALA A 42 0.45 -0.53 -7.97
N LYS A 43 0.36 -1.86 -8.11
CA LYS A 43 1.51 -2.73 -8.38
C LYS A 43 2.21 -2.36 -9.67
N ALA A 44 1.46 -2.20 -10.77
CA ALA A 44 2.05 -1.84 -12.06
C ALA A 44 2.81 -0.50 -12.02
N GLU A 45 2.25 0.52 -11.38
CA GLU A 45 2.90 1.83 -11.29
C GLU A 45 4.11 1.83 -10.35
N ILE A 46 4.08 1.09 -9.23
CA ILE A 46 5.24 1.02 -8.34
C ILE A 46 6.38 0.20 -8.92
N ASP A 47 6.09 -0.94 -9.57
CA ASP A 47 7.11 -1.76 -10.23
C ASP A 47 7.82 -0.99 -11.34
N GLU A 48 7.06 -0.16 -12.07
CA GLU A 48 7.61 0.76 -13.07
C GLU A 48 8.55 1.80 -12.45
N ALA A 49 8.31 2.24 -11.21
CA ALA A 49 9.18 3.19 -10.51
C ALA A 49 10.57 2.61 -10.19
N PHE A 50 10.69 1.28 -10.17
CA PHE A 50 11.94 0.55 -9.94
C PHE A 50 12.67 0.15 -11.22
N LYS A 51 12.09 0.39 -12.40
CA LYS A 51 12.80 0.17 -13.66
C LYS A 51 13.91 1.20 -13.82
N VAL A 52 14.98 0.75 -14.47
CA VAL A 52 16.11 1.60 -14.84
C VAL A 52 15.61 2.65 -15.83
N ASP A 53 15.80 3.94 -15.52
CA ASP A 53 15.45 5.01 -16.44
C ASP A 53 16.37 5.04 -17.68
N ASP A 54 16.02 5.87 -18.66
CA ASP A 54 16.79 6.02 -19.92
C ASP A 54 18.24 6.50 -19.71
N LYS A 55 18.62 6.85 -18.47
CA LYS A 55 19.96 7.29 -18.06
C LYS A 55 20.69 6.24 -17.22
N GLY A 56 20.16 5.03 -17.11
CA GLY A 56 20.78 3.94 -16.36
C GLY A 56 20.59 4.02 -14.84
N LYS A 57 19.68 4.86 -14.34
CA LYS A 57 19.44 5.03 -12.89
C LYS A 57 18.10 4.44 -12.48
N VAL A 58 18.12 3.68 -11.38
CA VAL A 58 16.89 3.34 -10.66
C VAL A 58 16.61 4.46 -9.67
N THR A 59 15.39 5.03 -9.71
CA THR A 59 14.97 5.93 -8.64
C THR A 59 14.50 5.07 -7.46
N SER A 60 15.40 4.74 -6.54
CA SER A 60 15.09 3.90 -5.37
C SER A 60 15.06 4.76 -4.10
N SER A 61 14.14 5.71 -4.00
CA SER A 61 13.98 6.50 -2.77
C SER A 61 13.36 5.67 -1.63
N ALA A 62 13.59 6.07 -0.38
CA ALA A 62 12.91 5.44 0.77
C ALA A 62 11.39 5.44 0.61
N LYS A 63 10.83 6.50 0.02
CA LYS A 63 9.41 6.58 -0.34
C LYS A 63 9.00 5.46 -1.31
N ASN A 64 9.79 5.19 -2.35
CA ASN A 64 9.46 4.15 -3.33
C ASN A 64 9.46 2.77 -2.68
N TRP A 65 10.46 2.47 -1.84
CA TRP A 65 10.51 1.22 -1.10
C TRP A 65 9.35 1.09 -0.11
N TYR A 66 9.04 2.14 0.63
CA TYR A 66 7.91 2.14 1.55
C TYR A 66 6.57 1.89 0.83
N THR A 67 6.31 2.62 -0.26
CA THR A 67 5.11 2.44 -1.07
C THR A 67 5.04 1.03 -1.69
N ARG A 68 6.16 0.46 -2.16
CA ARG A 68 6.22 -0.94 -2.63
C ARG A 68 5.83 -1.91 -1.52
N GLY A 69 6.38 -1.72 -0.33
CA GLY A 69 6.04 -2.53 0.84
C GLY A 69 4.55 -2.51 1.16
N GLN A 70 3.93 -1.33 1.16
CA GLN A 70 2.49 -1.18 1.43
C GLN A 70 1.61 -1.87 0.40
N ILE A 71 1.95 -1.74 -0.90
CA ILE A 71 1.18 -2.36 -1.99
C ILE A 71 1.26 -3.88 -1.91
N TYR A 72 2.46 -4.42 -1.73
CA TYR A 72 2.66 -5.87 -1.66
C TYR A 72 2.11 -6.48 -0.36
N LYS A 73 2.14 -5.75 0.76
CA LYS A 73 1.40 -6.11 1.97
C LYS A 73 -0.10 -6.16 1.69
N ALA A 74 -0.65 -5.15 1.01
CA ALA A 74 -2.08 -5.12 0.70
C ALA A 74 -2.49 -6.29 -0.23
N ILE A 75 -1.63 -6.67 -1.17
CA ILE A 75 -1.86 -7.85 -2.02
C ILE A 75 -1.80 -9.15 -1.21
N PHE A 76 -0.81 -9.28 -0.30
CA PHE A 76 -0.69 -10.45 0.55
C PHE A 76 -1.90 -10.65 1.47
N LEU A 77 -2.43 -9.57 2.03
CA LEU A 77 -3.59 -9.58 2.94
C LEU A 77 -4.94 -9.57 2.20
N ASP A 78 -4.94 -9.59 0.86
CA ASP A 78 -6.18 -9.59 0.09
C ASP A 78 -6.75 -11.02 0.00
N ASP A 79 -7.82 -11.28 0.75
CA ASP A 79 -8.52 -12.57 0.72
C ASP A 79 -9.49 -12.70 -0.47
N SER A 80 -9.60 -11.67 -1.31
CA SER A 80 -10.50 -11.69 -2.46
C SER A 80 -9.98 -12.62 -3.56
N THR A 81 -10.88 -13.15 -4.39
CA THR A 81 -10.45 -13.91 -5.58
C THR A 81 -9.83 -13.02 -6.66
N GLN A 82 -9.91 -11.69 -6.53
CA GLN A 82 -9.55 -10.74 -7.58
C GLN A 82 -8.03 -10.58 -7.72
N TYR A 83 -7.28 -10.61 -6.62
CA TYR A 83 -5.85 -10.30 -6.61
C TYR A 83 -4.95 -11.46 -6.19
N LYS A 84 -5.50 -12.66 -5.96
CA LYS A 84 -4.74 -13.87 -5.58
C LYS A 84 -3.55 -14.17 -6.50
N ASP A 85 -3.68 -13.92 -7.80
CA ASP A 85 -2.63 -14.20 -8.78
C ASP A 85 -1.69 -13.01 -9.04
N LEU A 86 -1.95 -11.85 -8.43
CA LEU A 86 -1.34 -10.58 -8.83
C LEU A 86 0.15 -10.49 -8.49
N ALA A 87 0.55 -11.03 -7.34
CA ALA A 87 1.94 -11.15 -6.94
C ALA A 87 2.41 -12.62 -6.85
N GLY A 88 1.50 -13.59 -6.87
CA GLY A 88 1.84 -14.98 -6.58
C GLY A 88 2.28 -15.17 -5.12
N GLU A 89 2.98 -16.27 -4.83
CA GLU A 89 3.36 -16.65 -3.46
C GLU A 89 4.39 -15.71 -2.80
N ASN A 90 5.02 -14.80 -3.55
CA ASN A 90 6.10 -13.95 -3.03
C ASN A 90 5.65 -12.59 -2.48
N ALA A 91 4.34 -12.32 -2.42
CA ALA A 91 3.83 -11.01 -2.03
C ALA A 91 4.35 -10.56 -0.65
N LEU A 92 4.36 -11.50 0.29
CA LEU A 92 4.88 -11.30 1.64
C LEU A 92 6.38 -10.99 1.64
N GLU A 93 7.18 -11.79 0.93
CA GLU A 93 8.63 -11.63 0.84
C GLU A 93 8.98 -10.26 0.28
N VAL A 94 8.29 -9.83 -0.78
CA VAL A 94 8.48 -8.52 -1.40
C VAL A 94 8.11 -7.38 -0.46
N ALA A 95 7.02 -7.53 0.32
CA ALA A 95 6.63 -6.53 1.31
C ALA A 95 7.71 -6.36 2.38
N VAL A 96 8.20 -7.47 2.94
CA VAL A 96 9.23 -7.50 3.98
C VAL A 96 10.55 -6.94 3.46
N GLU A 97 11.01 -7.39 2.29
CA GLU A 97 12.22 -6.88 1.62
C GLU A 97 12.15 -5.35 1.50
N SER A 98 11.02 -4.84 1.03
CA SER A 98 10.86 -3.42 0.76
C SER A 98 10.89 -2.58 2.04
N PHE A 99 10.24 -3.02 3.12
CA PHE A 99 10.31 -2.33 4.40
C PHE A 99 11.70 -2.40 5.02
N ASN A 100 12.40 -3.53 4.93
CA ASN A 100 13.79 -3.65 5.39
C ASN A 100 14.74 -2.73 4.62
N LYS A 101 14.55 -2.59 3.30
CA LYS A 101 15.34 -1.63 2.50
C LYS A 101 15.17 -0.19 2.97
N VAL A 102 13.98 0.21 3.41
CA VAL A 102 13.79 1.53 4.03
C VAL A 102 14.64 1.69 5.29
N GLN A 103 14.72 0.67 6.14
CA GLN A 103 15.52 0.68 7.36
C GLN A 103 17.03 0.78 7.08
N GLU A 104 17.50 0.15 6.00
CA GLU A 104 18.91 0.24 5.58
C GLU A 104 19.28 1.61 4.97
N MET A 105 18.31 2.31 4.38
CA MET A 105 18.55 3.53 3.60
C MET A 105 18.55 4.81 4.43
N GLU A 106 17.82 4.81 5.53
CA GLU A 106 17.47 6.02 6.27
C GLU A 106 17.91 5.89 7.73
N LYS A 107 18.03 7.02 8.43
CA LYS A 107 18.32 7.02 9.87
C LYS A 107 17.12 6.50 10.64
N GLU A 108 17.35 5.87 11.80
CA GLU A 108 16.30 5.35 12.68
C GLU A 108 15.21 6.37 13.05
N THR A 109 15.55 7.66 13.10
CA THR A 109 14.62 8.75 13.41
C THR A 109 13.77 9.20 12.22
N SER A 110 14.02 8.68 11.01
CA SER A 110 13.22 8.97 9.82
C SER A 110 11.81 8.38 9.97
N SER A 111 10.79 9.17 9.62
CA SER A 111 9.40 8.71 9.66
C SER A 111 9.21 7.44 8.82
N TYR A 112 9.91 7.31 7.69
CA TYR A 112 9.83 6.10 6.87
C TYR A 112 10.37 4.86 7.59
N VAL A 113 11.46 4.98 8.37
CA VAL A 113 11.98 3.85 9.15
C VAL A 113 11.01 3.45 10.26
N ILE A 114 10.48 4.44 10.98
CA ILE A 114 9.49 4.22 12.04
C ILE A 114 8.26 3.51 11.47
N PHE A 115 7.71 4.01 10.37
CA PHE A 115 6.53 3.42 9.74
C PHE A 115 6.82 2.03 9.17
N SER A 116 7.94 1.81 8.48
CA SER A 116 8.33 0.48 8.03
C SER A 116 8.44 -0.53 9.18
N GLY A 117 9.00 -0.13 10.32
CA GLY A 117 9.07 -0.97 11.52
C GLY A 117 7.69 -1.35 12.07
N GLN A 118 6.74 -0.41 12.05
CA GLN A 118 5.35 -0.67 12.43
C GLN A 118 4.66 -1.62 11.45
N GLU A 119 4.85 -1.44 10.14
CA GLU A 119 4.29 -2.31 9.10
C GLU A 119 4.79 -3.74 9.21
N LEU A 120 6.11 -3.93 9.45
CA LEU A 120 6.73 -5.23 9.70
C LEU A 120 6.16 -5.89 10.96
N SER A 121 6.00 -5.12 12.05
CA SER A 121 5.42 -5.65 13.29
C SER A 121 3.97 -6.11 13.10
N GLN A 122 3.18 -5.38 12.30
CA GLN A 122 1.80 -5.76 11.99
C GLN A 122 1.74 -7.02 11.12
N LEU A 123 2.62 -7.13 10.10
CA LEU A 123 2.71 -8.34 9.28
C LEU A 123 3.07 -9.56 10.14
N TYR A 124 4.07 -9.44 11.01
CA TYR A 124 4.46 -10.49 11.93
C TYR A 124 3.28 -10.92 12.83
N ALA A 125 2.58 -9.95 13.44
CA ALA A 125 1.44 -10.25 14.30
C ALA A 125 0.30 -10.94 13.53
N TYR A 126 0.01 -10.50 12.30
CA TYR A 126 -0.99 -11.14 11.45
C TYR A 126 -0.65 -12.60 11.18
N ILE A 127 0.58 -12.87 10.73
CA ILE A 127 1.04 -14.22 10.37
C ILE A 127 1.02 -15.16 11.57
N VAL A 128 1.49 -14.70 12.74
CA VAL A 128 1.48 -15.49 13.96
C VAL A 128 0.06 -15.83 14.40
N ASN A 129 -0.87 -14.87 14.30
CA ASN A 129 -2.27 -15.11 14.64
C ASN A 129 -2.94 -16.08 13.65
N GLU A 130 -2.71 -15.91 12.35
CA GLU A 130 -3.21 -16.82 11.32
C GLU A 130 -2.69 -18.25 11.53
N GLY A 131 -1.39 -18.40 11.82
CA GLY A 131 -0.79 -19.69 12.16
C GLY A 131 -1.38 -20.32 13.42
N ALA A 132 -1.65 -19.51 14.46
CA ALA A 132 -2.27 -19.97 15.69
C ALA A 132 -3.72 -20.42 15.48
N GLU A 133 -4.50 -19.69 14.67
CA GLU A 133 -5.88 -20.06 14.31
C GLU A 133 -5.90 -21.41 13.57
N LYS A 134 -5.06 -21.56 12.54
CA LYS A 134 -4.95 -22.83 11.78
C LYS A 134 -4.48 -24.01 12.64
N TYR A 135 -3.59 -23.76 13.60
CA TYR A 135 -3.17 -24.78 14.57
C TYR A 135 -4.34 -25.25 15.45
N ILE A 136 -5.19 -24.31 15.91
CA ILE A 136 -6.39 -24.61 16.71
C ILE A 136 -7.42 -25.40 15.89
N GLU A 137 -7.51 -25.15 14.57
CA GLU A 137 -8.40 -25.87 13.64
C GLU A 137 -7.91 -27.29 13.28
N ASN A 138 -6.79 -27.75 13.83
CA ASN A 138 -6.10 -29.01 13.50
C ASN A 138 -5.55 -29.06 12.05
N GLU A 139 -5.38 -27.92 11.39
CA GLU A 139 -4.71 -27.80 10.08
C GLU A 139 -3.19 -27.69 10.24
N PHE A 140 -2.57 -28.71 10.84
CA PHE A 140 -1.16 -28.67 11.25
C PHE A 140 -0.18 -28.45 10.08
N GLU A 141 -0.51 -28.92 8.88
CA GLU A 141 0.33 -28.76 7.69
C GLU A 141 0.27 -27.33 7.11
N THR A 142 -0.88 -26.66 7.24
CA THR A 142 -1.05 -25.25 6.83
C THR A 142 -0.42 -24.31 7.85
N ALA A 143 -0.52 -24.61 9.14
CA ALA A 143 0.05 -23.80 10.22
C ALA A 143 1.59 -23.66 10.12
N TYR A 144 2.30 -24.74 9.76
CA TYR A 144 3.76 -24.69 9.58
C TYR A 144 4.20 -23.85 8.39
N LYS A 145 3.43 -23.82 7.29
CA LYS A 145 3.75 -23.04 6.09
C LYS A 145 3.50 -21.54 6.26
N SER A 146 2.68 -21.15 7.23
CA SER A 146 2.43 -19.75 7.55
C SER A 146 3.57 -19.14 8.39
N LEU A 147 4.41 -19.93 9.09
CA LEU A 147 5.52 -19.46 9.92
C LEU A 147 6.84 -19.32 9.15
#